data_AF-K5V8H9-F1
#
_entry.id   AF-K5V8H9-F1
#
_cell.length_a   1.000
_cell.length_b   1.000
_cell.length_c   1.000
_cell.angle_alpha   90.00
_cell.angle_beta   90.00
_cell.angle_gamma   90.00
#
_symmetry.space_group_name_H-M   'P 1'
#
loop_
_entity.id
_entity.type
_entity.pdbx_description
1 polymer ?
#
loop_
_entity_poly.entity_id
_entity_poly.type
_entity_poly.pdbx_seq_one_letter_code
_entity_poly.pdbx_strand_id
1 'polypeptide(L)'
;MDVNILRLKAEVRSVADDRAFVNMVTWADTKHCGSGCSWLSPPSNDPDIQSGRYSTTQDHDHSKSQKKTWHRVTFEHPYAAPPKVVVWLDSINSGPGHNVRVTAWADGVTSDGFTIHLDTWHDSNLWSAGATWLAHSAWRTDVRSGTFGIEDVRPSSAHRPKNHGRVSWGAPEMARPPRVFTALRMLDFRDGKFIRLSMNTSEVTTTGMTWHMDSWEDTIFYQAGAVFVAFNDEQ
;
A
#
# COMPACT_ATOMS: atom_id res chain seq x y z
N MET A 1 -6.95 -29.80 -1.70
CA MET A 1 -6.13 -28.71 -2.28
C MET A 1 -6.12 -27.60 -1.25
N ASP A 2 -4.96 -27.02 -0.95
CA ASP A 2 -4.95 -25.78 -0.17
C ASP A 2 -5.63 -24.69 -1.00
N VAL A 3 -6.46 -23.87 -0.36
CA VAL A 3 -7.09 -22.70 -0.99
C VAL A 3 -6.50 -21.47 -0.34
N ASN A 4 -6.24 -20.44 -1.15
CA ASN A 4 -5.71 -19.19 -0.67
C ASN A 4 -6.84 -18.33 -0.16
N ILE A 5 -6.71 -18.02 1.12
CA ILE A 5 -7.56 -17.06 1.78
C ILE A 5 -6.62 -16.03 2.38
N LEU A 6 -6.78 -14.77 1.97
CA LEU A 6 -6.04 -13.66 2.55
C LEU A 6 -7.00 -12.81 3.36
N ARG A 7 -6.98 -13.01 4.67
CA ARG A 7 -7.67 -12.15 5.63
C ARG A 7 -6.67 -11.59 6.61
N LEU A 8 -6.28 -10.34 6.38
CA LEU A 8 -5.25 -9.66 7.15
C LEU A 8 -5.66 -8.22 7.38
N LYS A 9 -5.45 -7.72 8.60
CA LYS A 9 -5.62 -6.32 8.95
C LYS A 9 -4.44 -5.88 9.79
N ALA A 10 -3.77 -4.82 9.35
CA ALA A 10 -2.87 -4.03 10.18
C ALA A 10 -3.70 -3.03 10.98
N GLU A 11 -3.54 -3.01 12.31
CA GLU A 11 -4.27 -2.09 13.17
C GLU A 11 -3.34 -1.44 14.20
N VAL A 12 -3.40 -0.12 14.23
CA VAL A 12 -2.91 0.70 15.34
C VAL A 12 -3.85 0.53 16.53
N ARG A 13 -3.36 0.01 17.65
CA ARG A 13 -4.16 -0.06 18.89
C ARG A 13 -3.99 1.16 19.77
N SER A 14 -2.76 1.65 19.89
CA SER A 14 -2.46 2.87 20.62
C SER A 14 -1.09 3.42 20.22
N VAL A 15 -0.95 4.72 20.35
CA VAL A 15 0.31 5.44 20.19
C VAL A 15 0.50 6.28 21.45
N ALA A 16 1.67 6.17 22.06
CA ALA A 16 2.15 7.05 23.10
C ALA A 16 3.45 7.70 22.63
N ASP A 17 3.96 8.67 23.38
CA ASP A 17 5.13 9.47 22.99
C ASP A 17 6.38 8.63 22.67
N ASP A 18 6.52 7.47 23.31
CA ASP A 18 7.69 6.58 23.20
C ASP A 18 7.41 5.22 22.52
N ARG A 19 6.15 4.90 22.20
CA ARG A 19 5.78 3.56 21.70
C ARG A 19 4.50 3.56 20.89
N ALA A 20 4.38 2.59 19.99
CA ALA A 20 3.13 2.24 19.33
C ALA A 20 2.83 0.75 19.53
N PHE A 21 1.57 0.42 19.75
CA PHE A 21 1.08 -0.95 19.74
C PHE A 21 0.41 -1.21 18.39
N VAL A 22 1.03 -2.06 17.58
CA VAL A 22 0.56 -2.42 16.23
C VAL A 22 0.26 -3.91 16.18
N ASN A 23 -0.94 -4.26 15.73
CA ASN A 23 -1.38 -5.64 15.58
C ASN A 23 -1.53 -6.01 14.12
N MET A 24 -1.10 -7.24 13.79
CA MET A 24 -1.49 -7.92 12.56
C MET A 24 -2.53 -8.98 12.91
N VAL A 25 -3.76 -8.79 12.45
CA VAL A 25 -4.90 -9.62 12.81
C VAL A 25 -5.34 -10.44 11.59
N THR A 26 -5.50 -11.74 11.79
CA THR A 26 -6.13 -12.67 10.84
C THR A 26 -7.38 -13.28 11.48
N TRP A 27 -8.32 -13.76 10.66
CA TRP A 27 -9.59 -14.30 11.18
C TRP A 27 -10.15 -15.42 10.31
N ALA A 28 -11.21 -16.06 10.83
CA ALA A 28 -11.88 -17.22 10.24
C ALA A 28 -10.89 -18.37 9.94
N ASP A 29 -10.99 -19.01 8.78
CA ASP A 29 -10.20 -20.17 8.37
C ASP A 29 -8.83 -19.80 7.75
N THR A 30 -8.29 -18.62 8.06
CA THR A 30 -7.00 -18.17 7.52
C THR A 30 -5.83 -18.92 8.18
N LYS A 31 -5.05 -19.64 7.37
CA LYS A 31 -3.78 -20.23 7.81
C LYS A 31 -2.69 -19.14 7.83
N HIS A 32 -2.38 -18.60 9.01
CA HIS A 32 -1.40 -17.53 9.19
C HIS A 32 -0.08 -18.05 9.73
N CYS A 33 1.00 -17.92 8.96
CA CYS A 33 2.34 -18.32 9.39
C CYS A 33 3.16 -17.15 9.97
N GLY A 34 2.90 -15.93 9.50
CA GLY A 34 3.62 -14.73 9.93
C GLY A 34 3.21 -13.51 9.11
N SER A 35 3.43 -12.33 9.68
CA SER A 35 3.18 -11.04 9.02
C SER A 35 3.98 -9.95 9.69
N GLY A 36 4.38 -8.95 8.91
CA GLY A 36 4.94 -7.69 9.40
C GLY A 36 4.15 -6.51 8.85
N CYS A 37 4.42 -5.33 9.40
CA CYS A 37 3.88 -4.07 8.89
C CYS A 37 4.96 -2.99 8.98
N SER A 38 4.87 -2.02 8.08
CA SER A 38 5.54 -0.73 8.23
C SER A 38 4.59 0.25 8.92
N TRP A 39 5.16 1.18 9.67
CA TRP A 39 4.42 2.24 10.32
C TRP A 39 4.94 3.61 9.89
N LEU A 40 4.04 4.59 9.76
CA LEU A 40 4.38 5.99 9.53
C LEU A 40 3.59 6.87 10.51
N SER A 41 4.30 7.73 11.25
CA SER A 41 3.71 8.84 12.00
C SER A 41 4.00 10.14 11.23
N PRO A 42 3.03 10.70 10.47
CA PRO A 42 3.21 12.02 9.91
C PRO A 42 3.27 13.07 11.05
N PRO A 43 3.99 14.19 10.87
CA PRO A 43 3.94 15.32 11.78
C PRO A 43 2.49 15.76 12.05
N SER A 44 2.09 15.84 13.32
CA SER A 44 0.69 16.15 13.70
C SER A 44 0.31 17.61 13.46
N ASN A 45 1.30 18.50 13.33
CA ASN A 45 1.10 19.96 13.25
C ASN A 45 1.53 20.53 11.89
N ASP A 46 1.66 19.68 10.87
CA ASP A 46 2.04 20.10 9.52
C ASP A 46 0.78 20.15 8.63
N PRO A 47 0.22 21.36 8.37
CA PRO A 47 -0.98 21.49 7.54
C PRO A 47 -0.72 21.12 6.08
N ASP A 48 0.53 20.94 5.65
CA ASP A 48 0.82 20.45 4.31
C ASP A 48 0.73 18.92 4.22
N ILE A 49 0.47 18.20 5.32
CA ILE A 49 0.20 16.75 5.31
C ILE A 49 -1.19 16.47 5.86
N GLN A 50 -1.97 15.72 5.08
CA GLN A 50 -3.20 15.12 5.56
C GLN A 50 -3.13 13.61 5.35
N SER A 51 -3.78 12.86 6.22
CA SER A 51 -3.86 11.41 6.09
C SER A 51 -5.21 10.92 6.61
N GLY A 52 -5.59 9.71 6.19
CA GLY A 52 -6.84 9.12 6.62
C GLY A 52 -6.97 7.68 6.18
N ARG A 53 -8.13 7.11 6.46
CA ARG A 53 -8.42 5.70 6.20
C ARG A 53 -9.80 5.55 5.57
N TYR A 54 -9.89 4.66 4.59
CA TYR A 54 -11.14 4.25 3.96
C TYR A 54 -11.27 2.72 4.01
N SER A 55 -12.50 2.23 4.09
CA SER A 55 -12.81 0.80 4.03
C SER A 55 -14.01 0.60 3.12
N THR A 56 -13.95 -0.38 2.23
CA THR A 56 -15.07 -0.68 1.33
C THR A 56 -16.34 -1.07 2.10
N THR A 57 -16.20 -1.53 3.34
CA THR A 57 -17.31 -1.83 4.24
C THR A 57 -18.16 -0.62 4.62
N GLN A 58 -17.69 0.60 4.33
CA GLN A 58 -18.48 1.82 4.50
C GLN A 58 -19.55 1.96 3.40
N ASP A 59 -19.31 1.38 2.21
CA ASP A 59 -20.20 1.51 1.06
C ASP A 59 -20.96 0.20 0.75
N HIS A 60 -20.45 -0.95 1.18
CA HIS A 60 -21.15 -2.23 1.00
C HIS A 60 -20.88 -3.24 2.13
N ASP A 61 -21.80 -4.18 2.30
CA ASP A 61 -21.64 -5.29 3.25
C ASP A 61 -20.45 -6.19 2.84
N HIS A 62 -19.66 -6.62 3.81
CA HIS A 62 -18.52 -7.53 3.63
C HIS A 62 -18.93 -8.95 3.16
N SER A 63 -20.22 -9.29 3.21
CA SER A 63 -20.78 -10.53 2.68
C SER A 63 -21.00 -10.51 1.15
N LYS A 64 -20.87 -9.35 0.52
CA LYS A 64 -21.04 -9.19 -0.93
C LYS A 64 -19.71 -8.82 -1.57
N SER A 65 -19.13 -9.77 -2.30
CA SER A 65 -17.92 -9.46 -3.07
C SER A 65 -18.23 -8.44 -4.16
N GLN A 66 -17.36 -7.44 -4.27
CA GLN A 66 -17.43 -6.41 -5.30
C GLN A 66 -16.09 -6.31 -6.02
N LYS A 67 -16.13 -6.15 -7.34
CA LYS A 67 -14.92 -5.99 -8.15
C LYS A 67 -14.34 -4.60 -8.07
N LYS A 68 -15.20 -3.59 -7.94
CA LYS A 68 -14.80 -2.20 -7.92
C LYS A 68 -15.55 -1.46 -6.84
N THR A 69 -14.81 -0.79 -5.97
CA THR A 69 -15.38 0.07 -4.94
C THR A 69 -14.56 1.34 -4.89
N TRP A 70 -15.24 2.48 -4.97
CA TRP A 70 -14.61 3.78 -4.95
C TRP A 70 -15.36 4.74 -4.03
N HIS A 71 -14.63 5.72 -3.48
CA HIS A 71 -15.19 6.71 -2.58
C HIS A 71 -14.53 8.07 -2.80
N ARG A 72 -15.30 9.16 -2.71
CA ARG A 72 -14.77 10.51 -2.78
C ARG A 72 -14.30 10.93 -1.39
N VAL A 73 -12.99 11.09 -1.21
CA VAL A 73 -12.40 11.62 0.01
C VAL A 73 -12.28 13.13 -0.11
N THR A 74 -12.84 13.85 0.86
CA THR A 74 -12.67 15.30 1.01
C THR A 74 -11.53 15.55 1.99
N PHE A 75 -10.61 16.46 1.63
CA PHE A 75 -9.58 16.92 2.54
C PHE A 75 -10.20 17.76 3.67
N GLU A 76 -9.66 17.67 4.88
CA GLU A 76 -10.09 18.46 6.03
C GLU A 76 -9.97 19.96 5.74
N HIS A 77 -8.90 20.34 5.04
CA HIS A 77 -8.74 21.67 4.46
C HIS A 77 -8.19 21.56 3.03
N PRO A 78 -8.62 22.46 2.12
CA PRO A 78 -8.17 22.43 0.75
C PRO A 78 -6.69 22.83 0.61
N TYR A 79 -6.01 22.27 -0.38
CA TYR A 79 -4.67 22.69 -0.80
C TYR A 79 -4.74 23.86 -1.78
N ALA A 80 -3.65 24.63 -1.89
CA ALA A 80 -3.55 25.71 -2.89
C ALA A 80 -3.54 25.20 -4.35
N ALA A 81 -3.10 23.97 -4.55
CA ALA A 81 -3.10 23.24 -5.82
C ALA A 81 -3.31 21.74 -5.53
N PRO A 82 -3.73 20.91 -6.51
CA PRO A 82 -3.88 19.47 -6.29
C PRO A 82 -2.63 18.85 -5.63
N PRO A 83 -2.76 18.20 -4.46
CA PRO A 83 -1.62 17.63 -3.73
C PRO A 83 -1.12 16.35 -4.41
N LYS A 84 0.01 15.81 -3.91
CA LYS A 84 0.40 14.43 -4.19
C LYS A 84 -0.31 13.52 -3.21
N VAL A 85 -0.94 12.46 -3.72
CA VAL A 85 -1.68 11.47 -2.92
C VAL A 85 -1.11 10.08 -3.18
N VAL A 86 -0.83 9.35 -2.11
CA VAL A 86 -0.51 7.92 -2.15
C VAL A 86 -1.49 7.13 -1.29
N VAL A 87 -1.84 5.93 -1.75
CA VAL A 87 -2.81 5.04 -1.10
C VAL A 87 -2.22 3.64 -1.00
N TRP A 88 -2.33 3.01 0.16
CA TRP A 88 -1.85 1.65 0.39
C TRP A 88 -2.85 0.82 1.19
N LEU A 89 -2.74 -0.49 1.05
CA LEU A 89 -3.62 -1.45 1.73
C LEU A 89 -3.24 -1.56 3.21
N ASP A 90 -4.25 -1.48 4.07
CA ASP A 90 -4.12 -1.79 5.51
C ASP A 90 -4.91 -3.04 5.90
N SER A 91 -5.86 -3.46 5.08
CA SER A 91 -6.65 -4.66 5.31
C SER A 91 -7.18 -5.26 4.02
N ILE A 92 -7.23 -6.59 3.99
CA ILE A 92 -7.67 -7.36 2.84
C ILE A 92 -8.52 -8.51 3.37
N ASN A 93 -9.67 -8.75 2.73
CA ASN A 93 -10.51 -9.91 2.91
C ASN A 93 -10.80 -10.50 1.53
N SER A 94 -9.94 -11.43 1.10
CA SER A 94 -10.10 -12.17 -0.15
C SER A 94 -10.53 -13.60 0.14
N GLY A 95 -11.64 -14.02 -0.46
CA GLY A 95 -12.21 -15.36 -0.29
C GLY A 95 -11.44 -16.45 -1.06
N PRO A 96 -11.76 -17.73 -0.77
CA PRO A 96 -11.08 -18.89 -1.37
C PRO A 96 -11.44 -19.11 -2.85
N GLY A 97 -10.67 -20.00 -3.49
CA GLY A 97 -11.02 -20.64 -4.77
C GLY A 97 -10.62 -19.87 -6.02
N HIS A 98 -10.07 -18.66 -5.86
CA HIS A 98 -9.57 -17.83 -6.94
C HIS A 98 -8.29 -17.11 -6.50
N ASN A 99 -7.54 -16.61 -7.48
CA ASN A 99 -6.33 -15.83 -7.21
C ASN A 99 -6.64 -14.68 -6.25
N VAL A 100 -5.68 -14.36 -5.38
CA VAL A 100 -5.78 -13.17 -4.53
C VAL A 100 -5.28 -11.99 -5.32
N ARG A 101 -6.20 -11.13 -5.72
CA ARG A 101 -5.95 -9.92 -6.49
C ARG A 101 -6.62 -8.74 -5.82
N VAL A 102 -5.85 -7.70 -5.53
CA VAL A 102 -6.38 -6.48 -4.92
C VAL A 102 -5.48 -5.32 -5.27
N THR A 103 -6.04 -4.15 -5.51
CA THR A 103 -5.28 -2.91 -5.69
C THR A 103 -5.97 -1.72 -5.01
N ALA A 104 -5.16 -0.86 -4.41
CA ALA A 104 -5.52 0.42 -3.88
C ALA A 104 -4.83 1.53 -4.67
N TRP A 105 -5.56 2.57 -5.06
CA TRP A 105 -5.01 3.71 -5.78
C TRP A 105 -5.92 4.93 -5.64
N ALA A 106 -5.42 6.10 -6.05
CA ALA A 106 -6.16 7.36 -6.08
C ALA A 106 -6.20 7.93 -7.49
N ASP A 107 -7.31 8.56 -7.85
CA ASP A 107 -7.42 9.45 -9.00
C ASP A 107 -8.32 10.65 -8.70
N GLY A 108 -8.62 11.46 -9.72
CA GLY A 108 -9.48 12.63 -9.58
C GLY A 108 -8.99 13.61 -8.51
N VAL A 109 -7.67 13.72 -8.34
CA VAL A 109 -7.06 14.57 -7.30
C VAL A 109 -7.26 16.03 -7.68
N THR A 110 -7.93 16.77 -6.80
CA THR A 110 -8.18 18.21 -6.87
C THR A 110 -7.68 18.86 -5.57
N SER A 111 -7.79 20.17 -5.44
CA SER A 111 -7.39 20.88 -4.21
C SER A 111 -8.21 20.49 -2.99
N ASP A 112 -9.46 20.07 -3.17
CA ASP A 112 -10.45 19.77 -2.13
C ASP A 112 -10.60 18.27 -1.82
N GLY A 113 -10.07 17.38 -2.66
CA GLY A 113 -10.16 15.95 -2.41
C GLY A 113 -9.61 15.07 -3.53
N PHE A 114 -9.85 13.77 -3.40
CA PHE A 114 -9.51 12.76 -4.41
C PHE A 114 -10.49 11.58 -4.34
N THR A 115 -10.50 10.74 -5.37
CA THR A 115 -11.28 9.51 -5.37
C THR A 115 -10.33 8.35 -5.04
N ILE A 116 -10.65 7.61 -3.98
CA ILE A 116 -9.94 6.38 -3.60
C ILE A 116 -10.62 5.18 -4.23
N HIS A 117 -9.83 4.21 -4.71
CA HIS A 117 -10.30 2.96 -5.29
C HIS A 117 -9.72 1.78 -4.54
N LEU A 118 -10.55 0.77 -4.29
CA LEU A 118 -10.18 -0.53 -3.75
C LEU A 118 -10.81 -1.62 -4.61
N ASP A 119 -10.02 -2.09 -5.57
CA ASP A 119 -10.51 -2.91 -6.68
C ASP A 119 -9.89 -4.30 -6.66
N THR A 120 -10.58 -5.23 -7.30
CA THR A 120 -10.06 -6.51 -7.74
C THR A 120 -10.40 -6.73 -9.22
N TRP A 121 -9.86 -7.79 -9.83
CA TRP A 121 -10.06 -8.06 -11.24
C TRP A 121 -10.16 -9.55 -11.55
N HIS A 122 -10.57 -9.86 -12.78
CA HIS A 122 -10.91 -11.21 -13.25
C HIS A 122 -11.97 -11.89 -12.36
N ASP A 123 -11.66 -13.06 -11.83
CA ASP A 123 -12.52 -13.96 -11.07
C ASP A 123 -12.24 -13.92 -9.55
N SER A 124 -11.37 -13.01 -9.11
CA SER A 124 -11.03 -12.85 -7.70
C SER A 124 -12.21 -12.40 -6.86
N ASN A 125 -12.34 -13.00 -5.67
CA ASN A 125 -13.39 -12.69 -4.71
C ASN A 125 -12.88 -11.74 -3.63
N LEU A 126 -13.00 -10.42 -3.84
CA LEU A 126 -12.70 -9.42 -2.82
C LEU A 126 -13.97 -9.09 -2.03
N TRP A 127 -13.99 -9.46 -0.75
CA TRP A 127 -15.14 -9.30 0.16
C TRP A 127 -15.10 -7.93 0.83
N SER A 128 -13.89 -7.50 1.22
CA SER A 128 -13.63 -6.15 1.67
C SER A 128 -12.14 -5.82 1.55
N ALA A 129 -11.83 -4.53 1.44
CA ALA A 129 -10.48 -4.02 1.61
C ALA A 129 -10.53 -2.72 2.42
N GLY A 130 -9.42 -2.40 3.07
CA GLY A 130 -9.19 -1.11 3.68
C GLY A 130 -7.86 -0.54 3.25
N ALA A 131 -7.81 0.78 3.17
CA ALA A 131 -6.63 1.50 2.78
C ALA A 131 -6.42 2.76 3.61
N THR A 132 -5.16 3.03 3.87
CA THR A 132 -4.69 4.30 4.41
C THR A 132 -4.16 5.14 3.25
N TRP A 133 -4.35 6.45 3.35
CA TRP A 133 -3.85 7.40 2.39
C TRP A 133 -3.07 8.51 3.08
N LEU A 134 -2.12 9.09 2.35
CA LEU A 134 -1.40 10.30 2.72
C LEU A 134 -1.41 11.26 1.53
N ALA A 135 -1.78 12.50 1.81
CA ALA A 135 -1.70 13.62 0.90
C ALA A 135 -0.67 14.60 1.41
N HIS A 136 0.15 15.15 0.51
CA HIS A 136 0.99 16.29 0.85
C HIS A 136 1.04 17.33 -0.26
N SER A 137 1.27 18.59 0.12
CA SER A 137 1.39 19.69 -0.83
C SER A 137 2.38 19.38 -1.95
N ALA A 138 1.99 19.68 -3.19
CA ALA A 138 2.79 19.38 -4.38
C ALA A 138 4.11 20.18 -4.42
N TRP A 139 4.18 21.29 -3.69
CA TRP A 139 5.32 22.21 -3.66
C TRP A 139 6.40 21.80 -2.65
N ARG A 140 6.14 20.80 -1.82
CA ARG A 140 7.06 20.32 -0.80
C ARG A 140 8.31 19.71 -1.42
N THR A 141 9.48 20.20 -1.01
CA THR A 141 10.79 19.70 -1.48
C THR A 141 11.41 18.71 -0.50
N ASP A 142 10.96 18.71 0.75
CA ASP A 142 11.35 17.88 1.89
C ASP A 142 10.64 16.51 1.92
N VAL A 143 9.47 16.40 1.28
CA VAL A 143 8.72 15.15 1.13
C VAL A 143 8.67 14.70 -0.32
N ARG A 144 8.92 13.41 -0.55
CA ARG A 144 8.70 12.74 -1.84
C ARG A 144 7.78 11.56 -1.64
N SER A 145 6.85 11.36 -2.56
CA SER A 145 5.97 10.19 -2.56
C SER A 145 5.70 9.73 -3.98
N GLY A 146 5.30 8.47 -4.12
CA GLY A 146 4.94 7.89 -5.39
C GLY A 146 4.69 6.38 -5.28
N THR A 147 4.60 5.73 -6.43
CA THR A 147 4.35 4.30 -6.55
C THR A 147 5.46 3.61 -7.31
N PHE A 148 5.65 2.32 -7.04
CA PHE A 148 6.46 1.42 -7.84
C PHE A 148 5.80 0.05 -7.88
N GLY A 149 6.12 -0.74 -8.90
CA GLY A 149 5.53 -2.06 -9.06
C GLY A 149 6.40 -3.02 -9.85
N ILE A 150 6.10 -4.31 -9.69
CA ILE A 150 6.74 -5.36 -10.48
C ILE A 150 6.43 -5.17 -11.98
N GLU A 151 5.30 -4.56 -12.31
CA GLU A 151 4.89 -4.23 -13.67
C GLU A 151 5.90 -3.30 -14.38
N ASP A 152 6.67 -2.50 -13.63
CA ASP A 152 7.67 -1.57 -14.17
C ASP A 152 8.92 -2.30 -14.69
N VAL A 153 9.16 -3.54 -14.24
CA VAL A 153 10.38 -4.30 -14.55
C VAL A 153 10.12 -5.60 -15.30
N ARG A 154 8.88 -6.11 -15.28
CA ARG A 154 8.48 -7.27 -16.09
C ARG A 154 6.96 -7.43 -16.26
N PRO A 155 6.51 -8.04 -17.36
CA PRO A 155 5.10 -8.45 -17.49
C PRO A 155 4.75 -9.58 -16.52
N SER A 156 3.44 -9.75 -16.25
CA SER A 156 2.91 -10.81 -15.38
C SER A 156 3.18 -12.22 -15.88
N SER A 157 3.29 -12.43 -17.19
CA SER A 157 3.57 -13.74 -17.79
C SER A 157 4.98 -14.25 -17.49
N ALA A 158 5.92 -13.36 -17.20
CA ALA A 158 7.31 -13.69 -16.86
C ALA A 158 7.53 -13.73 -15.34
N HIS A 159 6.55 -14.26 -14.60
CA HIS A 159 6.60 -14.26 -13.13
C HIS A 159 7.83 -15.00 -12.59
N ARG A 160 8.43 -14.45 -11.53
CA ARG A 160 9.60 -15.02 -10.86
C ARG A 160 9.62 -14.64 -9.39
N PRO A 161 10.23 -15.45 -8.52
CA PRO A 161 10.21 -15.23 -7.08
C PRO A 161 10.90 -13.94 -6.66
N LYS A 162 12.02 -13.57 -7.30
CA LYS A 162 12.81 -12.40 -6.90
C LYS A 162 12.62 -11.23 -7.85
N ASN A 163 12.29 -10.06 -7.32
CA ASN A 163 12.03 -8.86 -8.12
C ASN A 163 12.60 -7.63 -7.43
N HIS A 164 13.26 -6.80 -8.20
CA HIS A 164 13.75 -5.52 -7.75
C HIS A 164 13.67 -4.49 -8.87
N GLY A 165 13.72 -3.22 -8.48
CA GLY A 165 13.80 -2.08 -9.37
C GLY A 165 14.28 -0.86 -8.61
N ARG A 166 14.39 0.28 -9.29
CA ARG A 166 14.86 1.53 -8.70
C ARG A 166 13.81 2.62 -8.86
N VAL A 167 13.59 3.37 -7.79
CA VAL A 167 12.84 4.63 -7.79
C VAL A 167 13.85 5.78 -7.76
N SER A 168 13.61 6.81 -8.57
CA SER A 168 14.32 8.10 -8.47
C SER A 168 13.47 9.12 -7.72
N TRP A 169 14.09 9.96 -6.90
CA TRP A 169 13.43 11.07 -6.21
C TRP A 169 13.06 12.23 -7.14
N GLY A 170 13.62 12.25 -8.35
CA GLY A 170 13.54 13.39 -9.26
C GLY A 170 14.46 14.55 -8.83
N ALA A 171 14.31 15.69 -9.52
CA ALA A 171 15.05 16.91 -9.23
C ALA A 171 14.21 17.91 -8.40
N PRO A 172 14.83 18.70 -7.51
CA PRO A 172 16.22 18.57 -7.07
C PRO A 172 16.44 17.31 -6.22
N GLU A 173 17.69 16.83 -6.19
CA GLU A 173 18.10 15.72 -5.34
C GLU A 173 17.84 16.03 -3.86
N MET A 174 17.68 14.98 -3.06
CA MET A 174 17.58 15.13 -1.60
C MET A 174 18.93 15.51 -1.02
N ALA A 175 18.96 16.42 -0.04
CA ALA A 175 20.22 16.90 0.55
C ALA A 175 21.01 15.78 1.27
N ARG A 176 20.31 14.75 1.76
CA ARG A 176 20.85 13.55 2.40
C ARG A 176 19.96 12.35 2.08
N PRO A 177 20.43 11.10 2.25
CA PRO A 177 19.57 9.94 2.15
C PRO A 177 18.36 10.06 3.10
N PRO A 178 17.12 10.07 2.58
CA PRO A 178 15.93 10.26 3.42
C PRO A 178 15.57 8.98 4.18
N ARG A 179 14.73 9.10 5.21
CA ARG A 179 14.01 7.94 5.74
C ARG A 179 12.85 7.62 4.79
N VAL A 180 12.67 6.34 4.49
CA VAL A 180 11.64 5.90 3.55
C VAL A 180 10.66 4.95 4.22
N PHE A 181 9.39 5.30 4.14
CA PHE A 181 8.27 4.41 4.41
C PHE A 181 7.82 3.76 3.10
N THR A 182 7.54 2.46 3.13
CA THR A 182 6.93 1.74 2.01
C THR A 182 5.78 0.86 2.50
N ALA A 183 4.74 0.75 1.67
CA ALA A 183 3.56 -0.06 1.96
C ALA A 183 2.95 -0.63 0.68
N LEU A 184 2.39 -1.84 0.77
CA LEU A 184 1.80 -2.54 -0.36
C LEU A 184 0.50 -1.86 -0.80
N ARG A 185 0.35 -1.61 -2.10
CA ARG A 185 -0.88 -1.12 -2.72
C ARG A 185 -1.53 -2.13 -3.65
N MET A 186 -0.81 -3.16 -4.10
CA MET A 186 -1.34 -4.14 -5.04
C MET A 186 -0.73 -5.52 -4.81
N LEU A 187 -1.54 -6.57 -4.93
CA LEU A 187 -1.13 -7.97 -4.87
C LEU A 187 -1.81 -8.75 -6.01
N ASP A 188 -1.08 -9.68 -6.64
CA ASP A 188 -1.59 -10.72 -7.55
C ASP A 188 -0.86 -12.04 -7.30
N PHE A 189 -1.55 -12.97 -6.65
CA PHE A 189 -1.06 -14.31 -6.33
C PHE A 189 -2.01 -15.36 -6.89
N ARG A 190 -1.46 -16.43 -7.45
CA ARG A 190 -2.27 -17.60 -7.83
C ARG A 190 -2.92 -18.22 -6.61
N ASP A 191 -4.12 -18.78 -6.77
CA ASP A 191 -4.71 -19.69 -5.79
C ASP A 191 -3.91 -21.01 -5.67
N GLY A 192 -4.15 -21.76 -4.59
CA GLY A 192 -3.68 -23.13 -4.45
C GLY A 192 -2.37 -23.31 -3.67
N LYS A 193 -1.73 -22.20 -3.24
CA LYS A 193 -0.35 -22.15 -2.73
C LYS A 193 -0.20 -21.03 -1.70
N PHE A 194 0.42 -21.28 -0.55
CA PHE A 194 0.56 -20.22 0.47
C PHE A 194 1.08 -18.91 -0.11
N ILE A 195 0.45 -17.80 0.30
CA ILE A 195 0.85 -16.46 -0.09
C ILE A 195 2.06 -16.07 0.76
N ARG A 196 3.19 -15.84 0.09
CA ARG A 196 4.45 -15.47 0.73
C ARG A 196 5.02 -14.25 0.01
N LEU A 197 5.30 -13.19 0.76
CA LEU A 197 5.83 -11.95 0.22
C LEU A 197 6.73 -11.29 1.27
N SER A 198 7.89 -10.84 0.82
CA SER A 198 8.77 -9.94 1.55
C SER A 198 8.96 -8.68 0.70
N MET A 199 8.76 -7.53 1.31
CA MET A 199 9.04 -6.23 0.71
C MET A 199 10.09 -5.52 1.56
N ASN A 200 11.15 -5.06 0.93
CA ASN A 200 12.19 -4.28 1.58
C ASN A 200 12.82 -3.28 0.60
N THR A 201 13.61 -2.35 1.15
CA THR A 201 14.35 -1.35 0.39
C THR A 201 15.83 -1.42 0.71
N SER A 202 16.67 -1.21 -0.29
CA SER A 202 18.13 -1.09 -0.15
C SER A 202 18.63 0.17 -0.87
N GLU A 203 19.90 0.53 -0.65
CA GLU A 203 20.57 1.60 -1.41
C GLU A 203 19.80 2.92 -1.42
N VAL A 204 19.28 3.31 -0.25
CA VAL A 204 18.64 4.62 -0.07
C VAL A 204 19.74 5.69 -0.13
N THR A 205 19.69 6.53 -1.15
CA THR A 205 20.67 7.59 -1.44
C THR A 205 19.96 8.94 -1.60
N THR A 206 20.72 9.98 -1.94
CA THR A 206 20.18 11.32 -2.27
C THR A 206 19.40 11.37 -3.60
N THR A 207 19.45 10.31 -4.41
CA THR A 207 18.86 10.28 -5.76
C THR A 207 17.75 9.26 -5.93
N GLY A 208 17.70 8.24 -5.08
CA GLY A 208 16.74 7.15 -5.21
C GLY A 208 16.91 6.06 -4.15
N MET A 209 16.12 5.00 -4.33
CA MET A 209 16.24 3.73 -3.60
C MET A 209 16.06 2.55 -4.54
N THR A 210 16.63 1.41 -4.18
CA THR A 210 16.28 0.11 -4.75
C THR A 210 15.18 -0.52 -3.91
N TRP A 211 14.12 -1.02 -4.54
CA TRP A 211 13.07 -1.80 -3.88
C TRP A 211 13.20 -3.28 -4.22
N HIS A 212 12.77 -4.15 -3.32
CA HIS A 212 12.69 -5.59 -3.51
C HIS A 212 11.29 -6.08 -3.13
N MET A 213 10.70 -6.93 -3.98
CA MET A 213 9.45 -7.62 -3.73
C MET A 213 9.63 -9.10 -4.10
N ASP A 214 9.85 -9.90 -3.06
CA ASP A 214 10.31 -11.28 -3.19
C ASP A 214 9.32 -12.26 -2.60
N SER A 215 9.23 -13.42 -3.22
CA SER A 215 8.46 -14.58 -2.79
C SER A 215 9.37 -15.81 -2.74
N TRP A 216 8.94 -16.85 -2.03
CA TRP A 216 9.71 -18.09 -1.87
C TRP A 216 8.83 -19.34 -1.95
N GLU A 217 9.50 -20.49 -1.96
CA GLU A 217 8.92 -21.83 -2.10
C GLU A 217 8.06 -21.96 -3.36
N ASP A 218 6.87 -22.54 -3.22
CA ASP A 218 5.97 -22.89 -4.31
C ASP A 218 4.92 -21.82 -4.61
N THR A 219 5.07 -20.64 -4.02
CA THR A 219 4.20 -19.48 -4.27
C THR A 219 4.29 -19.04 -5.72
N ILE A 220 3.15 -18.94 -6.39
CA ILE A 220 3.08 -18.35 -7.74
C ILE A 220 2.72 -16.88 -7.59
N PHE A 221 3.76 -16.05 -7.60
CA PHE A 221 3.71 -14.61 -7.37
C PHE A 221 3.75 -13.82 -8.68
N TYR A 222 2.60 -13.36 -9.16
CA TYR A 222 2.49 -12.69 -10.45
C TYR A 222 2.99 -11.26 -10.38
N GLN A 223 2.38 -10.43 -9.53
CA GLN A 223 2.60 -8.99 -9.46
C GLN A 223 2.39 -8.48 -8.03
N ALA A 224 3.08 -7.41 -7.69
CA ALA A 224 2.78 -6.56 -6.54
C ALA A 224 3.20 -5.13 -6.85
N GLY A 225 2.53 -4.20 -6.20
CA GLY A 225 2.86 -2.78 -6.24
C GLY A 225 2.88 -2.22 -4.84
N ALA A 226 3.66 -1.17 -4.65
CA ALA A 226 3.77 -0.46 -3.38
C ALA A 226 3.82 1.06 -3.60
N VAL A 227 3.64 1.78 -2.49
CA VAL A 227 3.91 3.21 -2.39
C VAL A 227 5.22 3.43 -1.66
N PHE A 228 5.81 4.61 -1.85
CA PHE A 228 6.81 5.15 -0.94
C PHE A 228 6.41 6.53 -0.45
N VAL A 229 6.84 6.86 0.77
CA VAL A 229 6.89 8.22 1.31
C VAL A 229 8.28 8.41 1.91
N ALA A 230 9.03 9.38 1.40
CA ALA A 230 10.38 9.70 1.85
C ALA A 230 10.39 11.09 2.48
N PHE A 231 10.94 11.17 3.69
CA PHE A 231 11.10 12.41 4.44
C PHE A 231 12.59 12.74 4.55
N ASN A 232 12.94 13.98 4.24
CA ASN A 232 14.18 14.55 4.75
C ASN A 232 13.97 14.79 6.25
N ASP A 233 14.58 13.95 7.09
CA ASP A 233 14.68 14.32 8.51
C ASP A 233 15.42 15.65 8.59
N GLU A 234 14.92 16.63 9.33
CA GLU A 234 15.80 17.60 9.98
C GLU A 234 16.18 16.94 11.33
N GLN A 235 17.46 16.63 11.50
CA GLN A 235 18.02 16.40 12.84
C GLN A 235 18.52 17.74 13.32
#